data_AF-A0A3N4H3T0-F1
#
_entry.id   AF-A0A3N4H3T0-F1
#
_cell.length_a   1.000
_cell.length_b   1.000
_cell.length_c   1.000
_cell.angle_alpha   90.00
_cell.angle_beta   90.00
_cell.angle_gamma   90.00
#
_symmetry.space_group_name_H-M   'P 1'
#
loop_
_entity.id
_entity.type
_entity.pdbx_description
1 polymer ?
#
loop_
_entity_poly.entity_id
_entity_poly.type
_entity_poly.pdbx_seq_one_letter_code
_entity_poly.pdbx_strand_id
1 'polypeptide(L)'
;MKAKNYPLKKQQVQEVKEPLDLGYGISQDLEIPEFLEKHMDDLISLCKKHHVQRMFVFGSVLKEGFSSESDVDFLVKIKEVPVEVYTDSFFDIYNGLQKILNRKIDLLTEGSISNPYFLEEINNTKVLIYSE
;
A
#
# COMPACT_ATOMS: atom_id res chain seq x y z
N MET A 1 -19.67 19.77 -50.33
CA MET A 1 -19.89 19.28 -48.96
C MET A 1 -18.76 19.83 -48.10
N LYS A 2 -19.02 20.72 -47.12
CA LYS A 2 -17.99 21.35 -46.29
C LYS A 2 -17.90 20.63 -44.95
N ALA A 3 -16.75 20.03 -44.63
CA ALA A 3 -16.48 19.44 -43.33
C ALA A 3 -16.38 20.56 -42.28
N LYS A 4 -17.16 20.43 -41.20
CA LYS A 4 -17.08 21.31 -40.03
C LYS A 4 -15.86 20.91 -39.21
N ASN A 5 -14.81 21.74 -39.24
CA ASN A 5 -13.69 21.64 -38.31
C ASN A 5 -14.15 22.14 -36.93
N TYR A 6 -14.22 21.25 -35.95
CA TYR A 6 -14.37 21.62 -34.55
C TYR A 6 -12.97 21.74 -33.92
N PRO A 7 -12.61 22.86 -33.28
CA PRO A 7 -11.34 22.96 -32.59
C PRO A 7 -11.36 22.10 -31.31
N LEU A 8 -10.45 21.14 -31.22
CA LEU A 8 -10.14 20.46 -29.96
C LEU A 8 -9.52 21.49 -29.01
N LYS A 9 -10.24 21.85 -27.94
CA LYS A 9 -9.67 22.61 -26.83
C LYS A 9 -8.59 21.74 -26.19
N LYS A 10 -7.32 22.12 -26.34
CA LYS A 10 -6.25 21.63 -25.46
C LYS A 10 -6.55 22.17 -24.06
N GLN A 11 -7.10 21.33 -23.18
CA GLN A 11 -7.07 21.62 -21.76
C GLN A 11 -5.60 21.57 -21.35
N GLN A 12 -5.08 22.71 -20.87
CA GLN A 12 -3.84 22.74 -20.13
C GLN A 12 -4.03 21.82 -18.93
N VAL A 13 -3.26 20.73 -18.89
CA VAL A 13 -3.12 19.93 -17.67
C VAL A 13 -2.48 20.86 -16.67
N GLN A 14 -3.26 21.34 -15.71
CA GLN A 14 -2.73 22.03 -14.55
C GLN A 14 -1.79 21.04 -13.87
N GLU A 15 -0.53 21.43 -13.76
CA GLU A 15 0.46 20.78 -12.91
C GLU A 15 -0.11 20.79 -11.49
N VAL A 16 -0.71 19.68 -11.08
CA VAL A 16 -1.17 19.49 -9.71
C VAL A 16 0.10 19.36 -8.91
N LYS A 17 0.55 20.46 -8.31
CA LYS A 17 1.52 20.41 -7.23
C LYS A 17 0.88 19.56 -6.14
N GLU A 18 1.32 18.32 -6.01
CA GLU A 18 0.92 17.47 -4.91
C GLU A 18 1.21 18.24 -3.61
N PRO A 19 0.21 18.49 -2.76
CA PRO A 19 0.46 19.07 -1.45
C PRO A 19 1.30 18.07 -0.67
N LEU A 20 2.48 18.49 -0.24
CA LEU A 20 3.34 17.82 0.72
C LEU A 20 2.73 17.95 2.13
N ASP A 21 1.48 17.52 2.27
CA ASP A 21 0.70 17.48 3.50
C ASP A 21 0.17 16.06 3.65
N LEU A 22 0.50 15.46 4.78
CA LEU A 22 0.27 14.08 5.19
C LEU A 22 -1.24 13.76 5.25
N GLY A 23 -1.78 13.30 4.13
CA GLY A 23 -3.16 12.80 4.00
C GLY A 23 -3.31 11.29 4.27
N TYR A 24 -2.49 10.70 5.13
CA TYR A 24 -2.92 9.48 5.82
C TYR A 24 -3.55 9.96 7.11
N GLY A 25 -4.88 9.83 7.23
CA GLY A 25 -5.58 10.08 8.48
C GLY A 25 -5.09 9.09 9.53
N ILE A 26 -3.93 9.35 10.11
CA ILE A 26 -3.50 8.74 11.36
C ILE A 26 -4.45 9.35 12.38
N SER A 27 -5.55 8.66 12.71
CA SER A 27 -6.13 8.87 14.03
C SER A 27 -4.98 8.67 15.02
N GLN A 28 -4.74 9.65 15.88
CA GLN A 28 -3.54 9.77 16.73
C GLN A 28 -3.32 8.60 17.73
N ASP A 29 -4.10 7.52 17.63
CA ASP A 29 -4.18 6.40 18.56
C ASP A 29 -3.93 5.01 17.90
N LEU A 30 -3.62 4.94 16.60
CA LEU A 30 -3.35 3.67 15.92
C LEU A 30 -1.84 3.36 15.94
N GLU A 31 -1.43 2.60 16.95
CA GLU A 31 -0.06 2.13 17.15
C GLU A 31 0.26 0.91 16.27
N ILE A 32 1.54 0.73 15.94
CA ILE A 32 2.00 -0.50 15.28
C ILE A 32 1.79 -1.65 16.28
N PRO A 33 1.14 -2.75 15.89
CA PRO A 33 0.98 -3.90 16.77
C PRO A 33 2.33 -4.41 17.29
N GLU A 34 2.43 -4.64 18.61
CA GLU A 34 3.67 -5.07 19.30
C GLU A 34 4.37 -6.26 18.61
N PHE A 35 3.59 -7.21 18.08
CA PHE A 35 4.17 -8.37 17.39
C PHE A 35 4.90 -8.03 16.09
N LEU A 36 4.59 -6.90 15.44
CA LEU A 36 5.30 -6.42 14.25
C LEU A 36 6.54 -5.62 14.61
N GLU A 37 6.55 -4.95 15.77
CA GLU A 37 7.68 -4.12 16.21
C GLU A 37 8.99 -4.89 16.22
N LYS A 38 8.97 -6.13 16.72
CA LYS A 38 10.13 -7.04 16.76
C LYS A 38 10.66 -7.46 15.37
N HIS A 39 9.93 -7.17 14.30
CA HIS A 39 10.30 -7.53 12.92
C HIS A 39 10.54 -6.29 12.04
N MET A 40 10.49 -5.07 12.59
CA MET A 40 10.53 -3.84 11.79
C MET A 40 11.79 -3.72 10.93
N ASP A 41 12.96 -4.09 11.45
CA ASP A 41 14.21 -4.03 10.68
C ASP A 41 14.20 -4.97 9.46
N ASP A 42 13.65 -6.17 9.62
CA ASP A 42 13.50 -7.15 8.54
C ASP A 42 12.47 -6.68 7.51
N LEU A 43 11.34 -6.12 7.97
CA LEU A 43 10.29 -5.57 7.10
C LEU A 43 10.80 -4.38 6.28
N ILE A 44 11.53 -3.46 6.91
CA ILE A 44 12.15 -2.30 6.23
C ILE A 44 13.17 -2.79 5.20
N SER A 45 13.99 -3.78 5.55
CA SER A 45 14.99 -4.35 4.65
C SER A 45 14.34 -5.04 3.45
N LEU A 46 13.26 -5.78 3.67
CA LEU A 46 12.45 -6.39 2.61
C LEU A 46 11.88 -5.32 1.68
N CYS A 47 11.29 -4.25 2.23
CA CYS A 47 10.71 -3.16 1.45
C CYS A 47 11.74 -2.49 0.52
N LYS A 48 12.91 -2.13 1.07
CA LYS A 48 14.02 -1.51 0.33
C LYS A 48 14.51 -2.41 -0.81
N LYS A 49 14.66 -3.70 -0.53
CA LYS A 49 15.17 -4.68 -1.50
C LYS A 49 14.23 -4.87 -2.69
N HIS A 50 12.92 -4.77 -2.47
CA HIS A 50 11.89 -5.09 -3.46
C HIS A 50 11.11 -3.86 -3.95
N HIS A 51 11.78 -2.70 -4.00
CA HIS A 51 11.26 -1.46 -4.60
C HIS A 51 9.91 -0.99 -4.05
N VAL A 52 9.61 -1.30 -2.79
CA VAL A 52 8.42 -0.80 -2.12
C VAL A 52 8.57 0.71 -1.91
N GLN A 53 7.61 1.48 -2.36
CA GLN A 53 7.48 2.90 -2.05
C GLN A 53 6.79 3.08 -0.69
N ARG A 54 5.71 2.33 -0.45
CA ARG A 54 4.95 2.39 0.81
C ARG A 54 4.42 1.01 1.20
N MET A 55 4.42 0.72 2.49
CA MET A 55 3.78 -0.47 3.07
C MET A 55 2.92 -0.06 4.27
N PHE A 56 1.71 -0.60 4.32
CA PHE A 56 0.77 -0.43 5.41
C PHE A 56 0.28 -1.79 5.88
N VAL A 57 -0.14 -1.86 7.13
CA VAL A 57 -1.03 -2.92 7.64
C VAL A 57 -2.44 -2.38 7.70
N PHE A 58 -3.43 -3.25 7.53
CA PHE A 58 -4.83 -2.90 7.75
C PHE A 58 -5.60 -4.11 8.27
N GLY A 59 -6.92 -3.99 8.44
CA GLY A 59 -7.76 -5.15 8.71
C GLY A 59 -7.70 -5.64 10.15
N SER A 60 -7.80 -6.96 10.34
CA SER A 60 -8.03 -7.57 11.66
C SER A 60 -6.87 -7.38 12.63
N VAL A 61 -5.65 -7.22 12.11
CA VAL A 61 -4.42 -7.00 12.88
C VAL A 61 -4.44 -5.73 13.75
N LEU A 62 -5.32 -4.77 13.42
CA LEU A 62 -5.49 -3.50 14.13
C LEU A 62 -6.73 -3.49 15.05
N LYS A 63 -7.46 -4.61 15.14
CA LYS A 63 -8.72 -4.71 15.88
C LYS A 63 -8.56 -5.63 17.09
N GLU A 64 -9.43 -5.45 18.09
CA GLU A 64 -9.56 -6.39 19.20
C GLU A 64 -9.92 -7.79 18.66
N GLY A 65 -9.30 -8.83 19.23
CA GLY A 65 -9.50 -10.23 18.80
C GLY A 65 -8.51 -10.74 17.77
N PHE A 66 -7.51 -9.95 17.34
CA PHE A 66 -6.35 -10.47 16.63
C PHE A 66 -5.64 -11.54 17.48
N SER A 67 -5.34 -12.69 16.88
CA SER A 67 -4.85 -13.88 17.59
C SER A 67 -3.64 -14.48 16.90
N SER A 68 -3.10 -15.59 17.43
CA SER A 68 -1.98 -16.30 16.80
C SER A 68 -2.31 -16.92 15.44
N GLU A 69 -3.59 -17.21 15.21
CA GLU A 69 -4.08 -17.91 14.01
C GLU A 69 -4.58 -16.94 12.93
N SER A 70 -4.69 -15.65 13.27
CA SER A 70 -5.10 -14.61 12.33
C SER A 70 -4.02 -14.38 11.27
N ASP A 71 -4.46 -14.17 10.03
CA ASP A 71 -3.62 -13.64 8.96
C ASP A 71 -3.31 -12.16 9.17
N VAL A 72 -2.30 -11.67 8.45
CA VAL A 72 -1.90 -10.27 8.49
C VAL A 72 -2.11 -9.66 7.10
N ASP A 73 -2.99 -8.66 7.05
CA ASP A 73 -3.31 -7.92 5.83
C ASP A 73 -2.31 -6.78 5.60
N PHE A 74 -1.67 -6.79 4.44
CA PHE A 74 -0.74 -5.75 4.01
C PHE A 74 -1.21 -5.07 2.74
N LEU A 75 -1.05 -3.74 2.69
CA LEU A 75 -1.23 -2.94 1.49
C LEU A 75 0.12 -2.35 1.08
N VAL A 76 0.54 -2.61 -0.15
CA VAL A 76 1.80 -2.07 -0.69
C VAL A 76 1.60 -1.19 -1.92
N LYS A 77 2.47 -0.20 -2.03
CA LYS A 77 2.73 0.53 -3.27
C LYS A 77 4.16 0.21 -3.68
N ILE A 78 4.32 -0.51 -4.78
CA ILE A 78 5.63 -0.73 -5.41
C ILE A 78 5.89 0.45 -6.36
N LYS A 79 7.15 0.89 -6.44
CA LYS A 79 7.61 1.95 -7.35
C LYS A 79 7.28 1.61 -8.80
N GLU A 80 7.27 2.63 -9.66
CA GLU A 80 7.14 2.43 -11.11
C GLU A 80 8.42 1.77 -11.64
N VAL A 81 8.31 0.49 -11.98
CA VAL A 81 9.37 -0.38 -12.48
C VAL A 81 8.84 -1.21 -13.66
N PRO A 82 9.69 -1.84 -14.47
CA PRO A 82 9.23 -2.78 -15.51
C PRO A 82 8.32 -3.87 -14.95
N VAL A 83 7.38 -4.35 -15.75
CA VAL A 83 6.32 -5.29 -15.31
C VAL A 83 6.92 -6.55 -14.70
N GLU A 84 8.01 -7.07 -15.28
CA GLU A 84 8.68 -8.28 -14.80
C GLU A 84 9.26 -8.06 -13.39
N VAL A 85 9.89 -6.91 -13.17
CA VAL A 85 10.44 -6.52 -11.86
C VAL A 85 9.33 -6.29 -10.86
N TYR A 86 8.21 -5.71 -11.29
CA TYR A 86 7.04 -5.51 -10.44
C TYR A 86 6.47 -6.85 -9.96
N THR A 87 6.29 -7.81 -10.87
CA THR A 87 5.75 -9.13 -10.54
C THR A 87 6.68 -9.89 -9.60
N ASP A 88 7.99 -9.87 -9.86
CA ASP A 88 8.97 -10.53 -8.99
C ASP A 88 8.98 -9.89 -7.60
N SER A 89 8.98 -8.55 -7.53
CA SER A 89 8.91 -7.81 -6.27
C SER A 89 7.66 -8.17 -5.48
N PHE A 90 6.49 -8.23 -6.12
CA PHE A 90 5.24 -8.60 -5.44
C PHE A 90 5.31 -10.01 -4.81
N PHE A 91 5.76 -11.01 -5.57
CA PHE A 91 5.87 -12.38 -5.05
C PHE A 91 6.96 -12.52 -3.98
N ASP A 92 8.09 -11.84 -4.14
CA ASP A 92 9.16 -11.85 -3.15
C ASP A 92 8.74 -11.19 -1.83
N ILE A 93 7.98 -10.08 -1.89
CA ILE A 93 7.41 -9.44 -0.71
C ILE A 93 6.44 -10.41 -0.03
N TYR A 94 5.50 -10.99 -0.78
CA TYR A 94 4.52 -11.94 -0.24
C TYR A 94 5.20 -13.11 0.48
N ASN A 95 6.19 -13.73 -0.16
CA ASN A 95 6.95 -14.84 0.41
C ASN A 95 7.85 -14.40 1.58
N GLY A 96 8.43 -13.21 1.49
CA GLY A 96 9.27 -12.63 2.53
C GLY A 96 8.49 -12.34 3.81
N LEU A 97 7.31 -11.71 3.69
CA LEU A 97 6.41 -11.45 4.82
C LEU A 97 5.99 -12.74 5.52
N GLN A 98 5.61 -13.78 4.76
CA GLN A 98 5.25 -15.08 5.34
C GLN A 98 6.42 -15.70 6.13
N LYS A 99 7.65 -15.58 5.61
CA LYS A 99 8.85 -16.10 6.29
C LYS A 99 9.20 -15.32 7.56
N ILE A 100 9.14 -13.99 7.51
CA ILE A 100 9.47 -13.11 8.64
C ILE A 100 8.46 -13.31 9.78
N LEU A 101 7.17 -13.33 9.45
CA LEU A 101 6.10 -13.37 10.44
C LEU A 101 5.68 -14.79 10.82
N ASN A 102 6.09 -15.80 10.04
CA ASN A 102 5.72 -17.21 10.19
C ASN A 102 4.19 -17.41 10.29
N ARG A 103 3.45 -16.72 9.42
CA ARG A 103 1.98 -16.69 9.38
C ARG A 103 1.46 -16.53 7.96
N LYS A 104 0.16 -16.79 7.78
CA LYS A 104 -0.55 -16.46 6.56
C LYS A 104 -0.56 -14.94 6.38
N ILE A 105 -0.33 -14.52 5.15
CA ILE A 105 -0.32 -13.12 4.72
C ILE A 105 -1.35 -12.95 3.64
N ASP A 106 -2.11 -11.86 3.71
CA ASP A 106 -2.95 -11.37 2.62
C ASP A 106 -2.32 -10.05 2.12
N LEU A 107 -1.84 -10.03 0.88
CA LEU A 107 -1.10 -8.90 0.31
C LEU A 107 -1.89 -8.28 -0.84
N LEU A 108 -2.22 -7.01 -0.69
CA LEU A 108 -2.85 -6.19 -1.74
C LEU A 108 -1.91 -5.09 -2.22
N THR A 109 -2.17 -4.62 -3.44
CA THR A 109 -1.53 -3.42 -3.98
C THR A 109 -2.54 -2.27 -4.08
N GLU A 110 -2.12 -1.02 -3.93
CA GLU A 110 -3.03 0.14 -4.06
C GLU A 110 -3.80 0.12 -5.39
N GLY A 111 -3.18 -0.36 -6.48
CA GLY A 111 -3.81 -0.48 -7.80
C GLY A 111 -4.79 -1.65 -7.97
N SER A 112 -4.81 -2.62 -7.04
CA SER A 112 -5.68 -3.80 -7.14
C SER A 112 -7.06 -3.64 -6.50
N ILE A 113 -7.30 -2.55 -5.76
CA ILE A 113 -8.57 -2.33 -5.05
C ILE A 113 -9.53 -1.56 -5.95
N SER A 114 -10.61 -2.23 -6.38
CA SER A 114 -11.65 -1.64 -7.25
C SER A 114 -12.87 -1.13 -6.50
N ASN A 115 -13.15 -1.65 -5.31
CA ASN A 115 -14.30 -1.24 -4.51
C ASN A 115 -13.98 0.06 -3.75
N PRO A 116 -14.62 1.20 -4.06
CA PRO A 116 -14.31 2.48 -3.44
C PRO A 116 -14.60 2.51 -1.93
N TYR A 117 -15.64 1.81 -1.46
CA TYR A 117 -15.97 1.77 -0.03
C TYR A 117 -14.93 0.99 0.78
N PHE A 118 -14.42 -0.11 0.20
CA PHE A 118 -13.35 -0.88 0.83
C PHE A 118 -12.04 -0.10 0.83
N LEU A 119 -11.72 0.60 -0.26
CA LEU A 119 -10.56 1.48 -0.33
C LEU A 119 -10.64 2.61 0.72
N GLU A 120 -11.82 3.20 0.89
CA GLU A 120 -12.06 4.22 1.91
C GLU A 120 -11.88 3.65 3.33
N GLU A 121 -12.43 2.48 3.63
CA GLU A 121 -12.23 1.80 4.92
C GLU A 121 -10.73 1.57 5.20
N ILE A 122 -10.00 1.02 4.22
CA ILE A 122 -8.56 0.79 4.36
C ILE A 122 -7.83 2.11 4.59
N ASN A 123 -8.12 3.15 3.79
CA ASN A 123 -7.44 4.43 3.93
C ASN A 123 -7.69 5.11 5.29
N ASN A 124 -8.87 4.89 5.89
CA ASN A 124 -9.22 5.43 7.20
C ASN A 124 -8.63 4.64 8.37
N THR A 125 -8.22 3.39 8.16
CA THR A 125 -7.83 2.48 9.25
C THR A 125 -6.40 1.96 9.15
N LYS A 126 -5.73 2.08 8.00
CA LYS A 126 -4.40 1.52 7.80
C LYS A 126 -3.32 2.22 8.62
N VAL A 127 -2.33 1.46 9.04
CA VAL A 127 -1.14 1.94 9.76
C VAL A 127 0.08 1.83 8.87
N LEU A 128 0.87 2.91 8.79
CA LEU A 128 2.09 2.96 8.00
C LEU A 128 3.21 2.14 8.66
N ILE A 129 3.81 1.23 7.91
CA ILE A 129 4.99 0.44 8.32
C ILE A 129 6.27 0.97 7.69
N TYR A 130 6.21 1.36 6.42
CA TYR A 130 7.38 1.83 5.67
C TYR A 130 6.99 2.85 4.61
N SER A 131 7.83 3.86 4.42
CA SER A 131 7.78 4.81 3.32
C SER A 131 9.20 5.18 2.89
N GLU A 132 9.40 5.35 1.58
CA GLU A 132 10.62 5.91 0.98
C GLU A 132 10.35 7.22 0.25
#